data_AF-D3S5S3-F1
#
_entry.id   AF-D3S5S3-F1
#
_cell.length_a   1.000
_cell.length_b   1.000
_cell.length_c   1.000
_cell.angle_alpha   90.00
_cell.angle_beta   90.00
_cell.angle_gamma   90.00
#
_symmetry.space_group_name_H-M   'P 1'
#
loop_
_entity.id
_entity.type
_entity.pdbx_description
1 polymer ?
#
loop_
_entity_poly.entity_id
_entity_poly.type
_entity_poly.pdbx_seq_one_letter_code
_entity_poly.pdbx_strand_id
1 'polypeptide(L)' 'MENDEKIIEDLKIINSKAKFVGIKILMIRHIIESHIKDEKLICRILESTKNTELHELILTACPKLEKIIGKLN' A
#
# COMPACT_ATOMS: atom_id res chain seq x y z
N MET A 1 6.88 -0.12 14.99
CA MET A 1 6.81 -1.57 14.69
C MET A 1 5.37 -2.06 14.75
N GLU A 2 4.70 -2.06 15.91
CA GLU A 2 3.30 -2.53 16.00
C GLU A 2 2.33 -1.83 15.03
N ASN A 3 2.50 -0.52 14.82
CA ASN A 3 1.60 0.24 13.95
C ASN A 3 1.84 -0.04 12.45
N ASP A 4 3.07 -0.35 12.07
CA ASP A 4 3.45 -0.61 10.68
C ASP A 4 2.90 -1.96 10.22
N GLU A 5 3.04 -2.98 11.08
CA GLU A 5 2.50 -4.32 10.85
C GLU A 5 0.98 -4.32 10.77
N LYS A 6 0.32 -3.52 11.64
CA LYS A 6 -1.13 -3.35 11.61
C LYS A 6 -1.62 -2.75 10.29
N ILE A 7 -0.94 -1.72 9.78
CA ILE A 7 -1.28 -1.10 8.49
C ILE A 7 -1.13 -2.10 7.35
N ILE A 8 -0.05 -2.88 7.34
CA ILE A 8 0.17 -3.92 6.33
C ILE A 8 -0.93 -4.99 6.41
N GLU A 9 -1.33 -5.39 7.61
CA GLU A 9 -2.40 -6.37 7.81
C GLU A 9 -3.76 -5.82 7.36
N ASP A 10 -4.08 -4.57 7.68
CA ASP A 10 -5.31 -3.90 7.22
C ASP A 10 -5.37 -3.86 5.68
N LEU A 11 -4.25 -3.56 5.01
CA LEU A 11 -4.16 -3.59 3.55
C LEU A 11 -4.39 -5.00 2.97
N LYS A 12 -3.85 -6.04 3.61
CA LYS A 12 -4.10 -7.44 3.22
C LYS A 12 -5.56 -7.84 3.42
N ILE A 13 -6.16 -7.42 4.54
CA ILE A 13 -7.58 -7.66 4.83
C ILE A 13 -8.46 -7.01 3.76
N ILE A 14 -8.16 -5.77 3.37
CA ILE A 14 -8.89 -5.09 2.29
C ILE A 14 -8.76 -5.88 0.98
N ASN A 15 -7.55 -6.29 0.61
CA ASN A 15 -7.36 -7.05 -0.62
C ASN A 15 -8.09 -8.41 -0.60
N SER A 16 -8.14 -9.07 0.56
CA SER A 16 -8.80 -10.37 0.72
C SER A 16 -10.32 -10.27 0.79
N LYS A 17 -10.87 -9.29 1.52
CA LYS A 17 -12.30 -9.24 1.87
C LYS A 17 -13.15 -8.35 0.98
N ALA A 18 -12.60 -7.31 0.37
CA ALA A 18 -13.40 -6.42 -0.46
C ALA A 18 -13.67 -7.06 -1.83
N LYS A 19 -14.96 -7.31 -2.11
CA LYS A 19 -15.41 -7.98 -3.35
C LYS A 19 -15.14 -7.16 -4.61
N PHE A 20 -15.19 -5.83 -4.52
CA PHE A 20 -15.08 -4.94 -5.67
C PHE A 20 -13.74 -4.23 -5.70
N VAL A 21 -13.05 -4.30 -6.84
CA VAL A 21 -11.73 -3.68 -7.04
C VAL A 21 -11.77 -2.17 -6.81
N GLY A 22 -12.82 -1.47 -7.23
CA GLY A 22 -12.96 -0.03 -6.97
C GLY A 22 -12.98 0.32 -5.48
N ILE A 23 -13.58 -0.54 -4.63
CA ILE A 23 -13.58 -0.36 -3.17
C ILE A 23 -12.19 -0.62 -2.60
N LYS A 24 -11.49 -1.68 -3.07
CA LYS A 24 -10.10 -1.95 -2.68
C LYS A 24 -9.22 -0.73 -2.94
N ILE A 25 -9.28 -0.18 -4.16
CA ILE A 25 -8.50 0.98 -4.58
C ILE A 25 -8.79 2.19 -3.68
N LEU A 26 -10.07 2.50 -3.42
CA LEU A 26 -10.46 3.63 -2.58
C LEU A 26 -9.89 3.51 -1.16
N MET A 27 -10.06 2.35 -0.53
CA MET A 27 -9.62 2.11 0.86
C MET A 27 -8.10 2.09 0.98
N ILE A 28 -7.41 1.39 0.06
CA ILE A 28 -5.94 1.36 0.02
C ILE A 28 -5.40 2.78 -0.17
N ARG A 29 -5.95 3.55 -1.12
CA ARG A 29 -5.55 4.94 -1.33
C ARG A 29 -5.69 5.76 -0.06
N HIS A 30 -6.82 5.65 0.63
CA HIS A 30 -7.04 6.41 1.87
C HIS A 30 -5.97 6.13 2.93
N ILE A 31 -5.66 4.85 3.18
CA ILE A 31 -4.64 4.44 4.14
C ILE A 31 -3.25 4.90 3.71
N ILE A 32 -2.87 4.69 2.45
CA ILE A 32 -1.55 5.07 1.96
C ILE A 32 -1.37 6.59 1.99
N GLU A 33 -2.39 7.36 1.59
CA GLU A 33 -2.31 8.82 1.56
C GLU A 33 -2.24 9.43 2.97
N SER A 34 -2.85 8.82 4.00
CA SER A 34 -2.70 9.28 5.38
C SER A 34 -1.28 9.11 5.93
N HIS A 35 -0.50 8.20 5.34
CA HIS A 35 0.87 7.91 5.74
C HIS A 35 1.93 8.32 4.72
N ILE A 36 1.56 9.07 3.67
CA ILE A 36 2.44 9.36 2.53
C ILE A 36 3.72 10.13 2.89
N LYS A 37 3.72 10.86 4.02
CA LYS A 37 4.88 11.61 4.51
C LYS A 37 5.87 10.72 5.27
N ASP A 38 5.44 9.53 5.70
CA ASP A 38 6.31 8.56 6.37
C ASP A 38 6.95 7.65 5.31
N GLU A 39 8.01 8.15 4.68
CA GLU A 39 8.73 7.42 3.64
C GLU A 39 9.21 6.04 4.13
N LYS A 40 9.61 5.90 5.41
CA LYS A 40 10.08 4.62 5.96
C LYS A 40 8.96 3.58 6.03
N LEU A 41 7.76 4.00 6.42
CA LEU A 41 6.59 3.12 6.43
C LEU A 41 6.18 2.74 5.00
N ILE A 42 6.12 3.71 4.10
CA ILE A 42 5.78 3.48 2.70
C ILE A 42 6.75 2.50 2.04
N CYS A 43 8.06 2.66 2.23
CA CYS A 43 9.06 1.72 1.71
C CYS A 43 8.83 0.31 2.26
N ARG A 44 8.60 0.17 3.57
CA ARG A 44 8.33 -1.14 4.18
C ARG A 44 7.05 -1.79 3.65
N ILE A 45 5.99 -1.02 3.41
CA ILE A 45 4.76 -1.53 2.78
C ILE A 45 5.07 -2.04 1.37
N LEU A 46 5.79 -1.26 0.57
CA LEU A 46 6.14 -1.63 -0.81
C LEU A 46 7.03 -2.88 -0.86
N GLU A 47 8.02 -2.97 0.01
CA GLU A 47 8.89 -4.15 0.15
C GLU A 47 8.11 -5.38 0.60
N SER A 48 7.28 -5.25 1.64
CA SER A 48 6.50 -6.36 2.21
C SER A 48 5.41 -6.89 1.29
N THR A 49 5.00 -6.09 0.31
CA THR A 49 3.99 -6.48 -0.68
C THR A 49 4.60 -6.83 -2.03
N LYS A 50 5.90 -6.64 -2.24
CA LYS A 50 6.56 -6.79 -3.54
C LYS A 50 6.19 -8.11 -4.23
N ASN A 51 5.93 -8.04 -5.54
CA ASN A 51 5.53 -9.17 -6.39
C ASN A 51 4.18 -9.84 -5.99
N THR A 52 3.27 -9.09 -5.35
CA THR A 52 1.91 -9.56 -5.06
C THR A 52 0.85 -8.70 -5.75
N GLU A 53 -0.36 -9.24 -5.92
CA GLU A 53 -1.53 -8.47 -6.40
C GLU A 53 -1.76 -7.21 -5.56
N LEU A 54 -1.52 -7.29 -4.24
CA LEU A 54 -1.65 -6.14 -3.34
C LEU A 54 -0.67 -5.02 -3.71
N HIS A 55 0.54 -5.34 -4.17
CA HIS A 55 1.50 -4.35 -4.63
C HIS A 55 0.98 -3.58 -5.85
N GLU A 56 0.47 -4.30 -6.84
CA GLU A 56 -0.11 -3.72 -8.05
C GLU A 56 -1.31 -2.84 -7.71
N LEU A 57 -2.14 -3.29 -6.77
CA LEU A 57 -3.27 -2.52 -6.23
C LEU A 57 -2.83 -1.24 -5.51
N ILE A 58 -1.75 -1.29 -4.72
CA ILE A 58 -1.19 -0.11 -4.05
C ILE A 58 -0.68 0.90 -5.07
N LEU A 59 0.04 0.46 -6.10
CA LEU A 59 0.54 1.34 -7.16
C LEU A 59 -0.60 1.93 -8.00
N THR A 60 -1.61 1.12 -8.31
CA THR A 60 -2.83 1.59 -8.99
C THR A 60 -3.58 2.64 -8.17
N ALA A 61 -3.70 2.42 -6.86
CA ALA A 61 -4.37 3.33 -5.95
C ALA A 61 -3.58 4.62 -5.71
N CYS A 62 -2.25 4.55 -5.75
CA CYS A 62 -1.35 5.67 -5.50
C CYS A 62 -0.19 5.73 -6.51
N PRO A 63 -0.44 6.14 -7.78
CA PRO A 63 0.59 6.13 -8.84
C PRO A 63 1.83 6.98 -8.53
N LYS A 64 1.67 8.00 -7.68
CA LYS A 64 2.77 8.85 -7.18
C LYS A 64 3.87 8.08 -6.45
N LEU A 65 3.58 6.86 -5.95
CA LEU A 65 4.56 5.99 -5.29
C LEU A 65 5.59 5.38 -6.24
N GLU A 66 5.30 5.29 -7.55
CA GLU A 66 6.27 4.80 -8.54
C GLU A 66 7.55 5.65 -8.54
N LYS A 67 7.41 6.96 -8.27
CA LYS A 67 8.54 7.90 -8.14
C LYS A 67 9.40 7.63 -6.89
N ILE A 68 8.84 6.98 -5.88
CA ILE A 68 9.56 6.61 -4.65
C ILE A 68 10.35 5.32 -4.89
N ILE A 69 9.77 4.35 -5.62
CA ILE A 69 10.46 3.11 -6.01
C ILE A 69 11.71 3.42 -6.85
N GLY A 70 11.62 4.38 -7.78
CA GLY A 70 12.77 4.80 -8.59
C GLY A 70 13.95 5.39 -7.80
N LYS A 71 13.77 5.75 -6.52
CA LYS A 71 14.84 6.22 -5.62
C LYS A 71 15.44 5.13 -4.73
N LEU A 72 14.81 3.95 -4.68
CA LEU A 72 15.27 2.80 -3.88
C LEU A 72 16.22 1.87 -4.65
N ASN A 73 16.38 2.10 -5.97
CA ASN A 73 17.32 1.38 -6.84
C ASN A 73 18.60 2.20 -7.08
#